data_AF-A0A961YYH0-F1
#
_entry.id   AF-A0A961YYH0-F1
#
_cell.length_a   1.000
_cell.length_b   1.000
_cell.length_c   1.000
_cell.angle_alpha   90.00
_cell.angle_beta   90.00
_cell.angle_gamma   90.00
#
_symmetry.space_group_name_H-M   'P 1'
#
loop_
_entity.id
_entity.type
_entity.pdbx_description
1 polymer ?
#
loop_
_entity_poly.entity_id
_entity_poly.type
_entity_poly.pdbx_seq_one_letter_code
_entity_poly.pdbx_strand_id
1 'polypeptide(L)'
;MKTELLVRLREIAERVVSLKGACSNEESTKLYLVMPFIGTLGYDFTDPHEVYPEHNADFSQEYPDKVDLVILKDGVPTIAFEVKKAGAPIIDHRGQLARYFNAVPSIRVGVITNGIIYAFYVDSDAPNMMDDDPFLIVDLEKVALGNHDVETLDAIEALTKPVFNPEFISEQAQQKLLKRRLRTFFVEEARAPSQDFCRFALERVGLKYLRSHTIDKHYAPLVVSAFEESLIEPVVRILRERSALEQPDEAEGKASAGSRIVTTERELSIFAFVRRRLSFLVSNERYFDAIERIQYRDYIGHFTVYYEQIKKGRIFDFIEGANGYDRYTFPDPFGEIITSNPRDLDKALLSVFMSRVSELGSQDASVNASTNSRTNRSA
;
A
#
# COMPACT_ATOMS: atom_id res chain seq x y z
N MET A 1 2.04 -18.59 -5.41
CA MET A 1 3.16 -18.15 -4.57
C MET A 1 2.68 -17.28 -3.41
N LYS A 2 2.20 -16.04 -3.63
CA LYS A 2 1.64 -15.17 -2.56
C LYS A 2 0.60 -15.81 -1.64
N THR A 3 -0.37 -16.54 -2.19
CA THR A 3 -1.40 -17.23 -1.37
C THR A 3 -0.80 -18.30 -0.46
N GLU A 4 0.18 -19.04 -0.95
CA GLU A 4 0.87 -20.09 -0.19
C GLU A 4 1.76 -19.48 0.90
N LEU A 5 2.50 -18.42 0.57
CA LEU A 5 3.30 -17.67 1.54
C LEU A 5 2.42 -17.11 2.67
N LEU A 6 1.25 -16.54 2.34
CA LEU A 6 0.31 -16.03 3.32
C LEU A 6 -0.20 -17.14 4.27
N VAL A 7 -0.50 -18.32 3.74
CA VAL A 7 -0.91 -19.47 4.56
C VAL A 7 0.22 -19.85 5.53
N ARG A 8 1.44 -20.05 5.04
CA ARG A 8 2.60 -20.39 5.89
C ARG A 8 2.91 -19.29 6.92
N LEU A 9 2.76 -18.02 6.54
CA LEU A 9 2.93 -16.88 7.45
C LEU A 9 1.88 -16.85 8.57
N ARG A 10 0.63 -17.20 8.27
CA ARG A 10 -0.41 -17.32 9.30
C ARG A 10 -0.15 -18.50 10.23
N GLU A 11 0.25 -19.65 9.68
CA GLU A 11 0.59 -20.83 10.48
C GLU A 11 1.73 -20.55 11.46
N ILE A 12 2.82 -19.91 11.00
CA ILE A 12 3.91 -19.53 11.90
C ILE A 12 3.48 -18.46 12.91
N ALA A 13 2.64 -17.51 12.51
CA ALA A 13 2.13 -16.48 13.39
C ALA A 13 1.29 -17.06 14.54
N GLU A 14 0.36 -17.97 14.25
CA GLU A 14 -0.43 -18.70 15.25
C GLU A 14 0.45 -19.54 16.18
N ARG A 15 1.46 -20.22 15.60
CA ARG A 15 2.47 -20.96 16.38
C ARG A 15 3.22 -20.03 17.34
N VAL A 16 3.66 -18.85 16.89
CA VAL A 16 4.37 -17.89 17.73
C VAL A 16 3.49 -17.40 18.88
N VAL A 17 2.22 -17.09 18.61
CA VAL A 17 1.26 -16.69 19.66
C VAL A 17 1.10 -17.77 20.74
N SER A 18 1.07 -19.05 20.34
CA SER A 18 0.93 -20.17 21.30
C SER A 18 2.21 -20.48 22.08
N LEU A 19 3.39 -20.29 21.48
CA LEU A 19 4.67 -20.72 22.07
C LEU A 19 5.48 -19.61 22.75
N LYS A 20 5.22 -18.32 22.44
CA LYS A 20 6.01 -17.20 22.99
C LYS A 20 6.11 -17.21 24.52
N GLY A 21 5.06 -17.64 25.22
CA GLY A 21 5.03 -17.72 26.69
C GLY A 21 5.94 -18.79 27.28
N ALA A 22 6.27 -19.83 26.50
CA ALA A 22 7.21 -20.88 26.91
C ALA A 22 8.67 -20.54 26.60
N CYS A 23 8.93 -19.57 25.72
CA CYS A 23 10.27 -19.16 25.31
C CYS A 23 10.87 -18.17 26.34
N SER A 24 11.53 -18.69 27.36
CA SER A 24 12.00 -17.90 28.52
C SER A 24 13.40 -17.30 28.36
N ASN A 25 14.12 -17.63 27.28
CA ASN A 25 15.47 -17.14 26.98
C ASN A 25 15.70 -16.98 25.47
N GLU A 26 16.86 -16.45 25.08
CA GLU A 26 17.23 -16.19 23.68
C GLU A 26 17.32 -17.47 22.85
N GLU A 27 17.95 -18.53 23.39
CA GLU A 27 18.09 -19.83 22.71
C GLU A 27 16.75 -20.50 22.40
N SER A 28 15.81 -20.50 23.34
CA SER A 28 14.45 -20.99 23.09
C SER A 28 13.70 -20.14 22.05
N THR A 29 13.95 -18.83 22.02
CA THR A 29 13.39 -17.93 21.00
C THR A 29 13.96 -18.28 19.62
N LYS A 30 15.28 -18.43 19.53
CA LYS A 30 16.02 -18.83 18.33
C LYS A 30 15.48 -20.14 17.76
N LEU A 31 15.40 -21.18 18.59
CA LEU A 31 15.02 -22.53 18.20
C LEU A 31 13.53 -22.66 17.85
N TYR A 32 12.63 -22.12 18.67
CA TYR A 32 11.20 -22.43 18.54
C TYR A 32 10.39 -21.39 17.75
N LEU A 33 10.91 -20.16 17.61
CA LEU A 33 10.22 -19.06 16.93
C LEU A 33 10.96 -18.60 15.67
N VAL A 34 12.27 -18.31 15.77
CA VAL A 34 13.04 -17.73 14.66
C VAL A 34 13.39 -18.75 13.58
N MET A 35 13.93 -19.92 13.94
CA MET A 35 14.26 -20.97 12.96
C MET A 35 13.04 -21.41 12.13
N PRO A 36 11.84 -21.67 12.72
CA PRO A 36 10.66 -21.96 11.94
C PRO A 36 10.21 -20.81 11.03
N PHE A 37 10.40 -19.54 11.43
CA PHE A 37 10.14 -18.39 10.56
C PHE A 37 11.10 -18.37 9.35
N ILE A 38 12.39 -18.67 9.56
CA ILE A 38 13.36 -18.83 8.46
C ILE A 38 12.91 -19.95 7.50
N GLY A 39 12.38 -21.05 8.04
CA GLY A 39 11.75 -22.12 7.25
C GLY A 39 10.56 -21.64 6.41
N THR A 40 9.71 -20.75 6.93
CA THR A 40 8.60 -20.14 6.17
C THR A 40 9.07 -19.34 4.96
N LEU A 41 10.26 -18.74 5.03
CA LEU A 41 10.91 -18.05 3.90
C LEU A 41 11.50 -19.02 2.86
N GLY A 42 11.53 -20.32 3.17
CA GLY A 42 12.01 -21.37 2.28
C GLY A 42 13.48 -21.73 2.42
N TYR A 43 14.17 -21.22 3.44
CA TYR A 43 15.55 -21.60 3.76
C TYR A 43 15.56 -22.81 4.69
N ASP A 44 16.43 -23.78 4.42
CA ASP A 44 16.58 -24.97 5.26
C ASP A 44 17.43 -24.65 6.49
N PHE A 45 16.76 -24.42 7.63
CA PHE A 45 17.44 -24.17 8.90
C PHE A 45 18.09 -25.41 9.53
N THR A 46 17.94 -26.58 8.90
CA THR A 46 18.60 -27.83 9.31
C THR A 46 19.87 -28.12 8.52
N ASP A 47 20.11 -27.39 7.41
CA ASP A 47 21.32 -27.48 6.61
C ASP A 47 22.35 -26.40 7.04
N PRO A 48 23.50 -26.78 7.62
CA PRO A 48 24.53 -25.82 8.00
C PRO A 48 25.19 -25.10 6.80
N HIS A 49 24.98 -25.57 5.57
CA HIS A 49 25.41 -24.88 4.35
C HIS A 49 24.42 -23.80 3.89
N GLU A 50 23.25 -23.72 4.52
CA GLU A 50 22.22 -22.73 4.21
C GLU A 50 21.91 -21.80 5.39
N VAL A 51 21.77 -22.33 6.61
CA VAL A 51 21.60 -21.51 7.82
C VAL A 51 22.64 -21.90 8.84
N TYR A 52 23.52 -20.96 9.17
CA TYR A 52 24.65 -21.21 10.05
C TYR A 52 24.53 -20.36 11.32
N PRO A 53 24.59 -20.97 12.52
CA PRO A 53 24.53 -20.24 13.78
C PRO A 53 25.87 -19.64 14.16
N GLU A 54 25.85 -18.61 15.00
CA GLU A 54 27.02 -18.12 15.73
C GLU A 54 28.19 -17.72 14.79
N HIS A 55 27.88 -17.09 13.65
CA HIS A 55 28.85 -16.75 12.61
C HIS A 55 29.68 -15.51 12.99
N ASN A 56 31.00 -15.56 12.81
CA ASN A 56 31.93 -14.48 13.14
C ASN A 56 32.35 -13.70 11.88
N ALA A 57 32.58 -12.40 12.00
CA ALA A 57 33.23 -11.61 10.96
C ALA A 57 34.75 -11.86 11.06
N ASP A 58 35.36 -12.49 10.04
CA ASP A 58 36.75 -12.96 10.02
C ASP A 58 37.85 -11.86 10.06
N PHE A 59 37.52 -10.63 10.45
CA PHE A 59 38.41 -9.47 10.34
C PHE A 59 39.20 -9.09 11.61
N SER A 60 38.92 -9.67 12.79
CA SER A 60 39.69 -9.35 14.03
C SER A 60 39.63 -10.43 15.11
N GLN A 61 40.79 -10.79 15.70
CA GLN A 61 40.89 -11.64 16.90
C GLN A 61 40.56 -10.89 18.21
N GLU A 62 40.50 -9.55 18.19
CA GLU A 62 40.34 -8.74 19.42
C GLU A 62 38.87 -8.41 19.73
N TYR A 63 37.96 -8.50 18.76
CA TYR A 63 36.52 -8.35 18.96
C TYR A 63 35.77 -9.22 17.94
N PRO A 64 35.23 -10.39 18.33
CA PRO A 64 34.41 -11.17 17.42
C PRO A 64 33.06 -10.47 17.27
N ASP A 65 32.94 -9.61 16.28
CA ASP A 65 31.63 -9.19 15.79
C ASP A 65 30.97 -10.44 15.22
N LYS A 66 29.98 -10.93 15.94
CA LYS A 66 29.32 -12.21 15.74
C LYS A 66 27.83 -11.99 15.70
N VAL A 67 27.13 -12.78 14.90
CA VAL A 67 25.66 -12.79 14.83
C VAL A 67 25.12 -14.16 15.17
N ASP A 68 23.88 -14.19 15.65
CA ASP A 68 23.21 -15.40 16.13
C ASP A 68 22.98 -16.43 15.02
N LEU A 69 22.52 -15.96 13.86
CA LEU A 69 22.27 -16.80 12.68
C LEU A 69 22.66 -16.03 11.42
N VAL A 70 23.12 -16.75 10.41
CA VAL A 70 23.32 -16.22 9.07
C VAL A 70 22.69 -17.16 8.06
N ILE A 71 22.05 -16.59 7.04
CA ILE A 71 21.62 -17.32 5.85
C ILE A 71 22.73 -17.19 4.80
N LEU A 72 23.17 -18.34 4.32
CA LEU A 72 24.18 -18.51 3.28
C LEU A 72 23.47 -18.67 1.93
N LYS A 73 23.82 -17.83 0.96
CA LYS A 73 23.44 -18.00 -0.44
C LYS A 73 24.68 -18.49 -1.19
N ASP A 74 24.61 -19.70 -1.73
CA ASP A 74 25.74 -20.34 -2.41
C ASP A 74 27.03 -20.39 -1.54
N GLY A 75 26.86 -20.64 -0.24
CA GLY A 75 27.95 -20.66 0.74
C GLY A 75 28.43 -19.28 1.21
N VAL A 76 27.85 -18.19 0.72
CA VAL A 76 28.23 -16.82 1.07
C VAL A 76 27.21 -16.21 2.05
N PRO A 77 27.65 -15.69 3.22
CA PRO A 77 26.75 -15.07 4.18
C PRO A 77 26.08 -13.84 3.58
N THR A 78 24.74 -13.83 3.56
CA THR A 78 23.97 -12.80 2.85
C THR A 78 22.88 -12.13 3.71
N ILE A 79 22.25 -12.86 4.64
CA ILE A 79 21.27 -12.32 5.58
C ILE A 79 21.75 -12.62 7.01
N ALA A 80 21.95 -11.60 7.83
CA ALA A 80 22.38 -11.76 9.22
C ALA A 80 21.21 -11.54 10.18
N PHE A 81 21.11 -12.37 11.22
CA PHE A 81 20.11 -12.27 12.27
C PHE A 81 20.76 -12.04 13.63
N GLU A 82 20.22 -11.08 14.36
CA GLU A 82 20.45 -10.83 15.77
C GLU A 82 19.13 -11.13 16.51
N VAL A 83 19.17 -12.10 17.41
CA VAL A 83 18.02 -12.59 18.15
C VAL A 83 18.03 -11.98 19.56
N LYS A 84 16.84 -11.74 20.07
CA LYS A 84 16.60 -11.36 21.46
C LYS A 84 15.61 -12.33 22.07
N LYS A 85 15.58 -12.40 23.39
CA LYS A 85 14.54 -13.12 24.12
C LYS A 85 13.14 -12.66 23.70
N ALA A 86 12.20 -13.59 23.55
CA ALA A 86 10.80 -13.31 23.30
C ALA A 86 10.22 -12.26 24.27
N GLY A 87 9.58 -11.23 23.71
CA GLY A 87 9.01 -10.10 24.45
C GLY A 87 10.00 -9.00 24.83
N ALA A 88 11.30 -9.17 24.57
CA ALA A 88 12.27 -8.09 24.77
C ALA A 88 12.14 -7.00 23.68
N PRO A 89 12.41 -5.72 24.00
CA PRO A 89 12.48 -4.66 22.99
C PRO A 89 13.60 -4.91 21.98
N ILE A 90 13.35 -4.58 20.69
CA ILE A 90 14.30 -4.79 19.60
C ILE A 90 15.11 -3.54 19.22
N ILE A 91 14.73 -2.36 19.70
CA ILE A 91 15.25 -1.07 19.21
C ILE A 91 16.63 -0.72 19.80
N ASP A 92 16.95 -1.18 21.01
CA ASP A 92 18.14 -0.74 21.76
C ASP A 92 19.42 -1.57 21.52
N HIS A 93 19.36 -2.59 20.65
CA HIS A 93 20.44 -3.58 20.49
C HIS A 93 21.06 -3.64 19.10
N ARG A 94 20.95 -2.57 18.30
CA ARG A 94 21.47 -2.50 16.93
C ARG A 94 22.99 -2.60 16.78
N GLY A 95 23.73 -2.27 17.83
CA GLY A 95 25.19 -2.07 17.74
C GLY A 95 25.96 -3.31 17.29
N GLN A 96 25.53 -4.51 17.70
CA GLN A 96 26.21 -5.75 17.33
C GLN A 96 25.95 -6.12 15.86
N LEU A 97 24.68 -6.14 15.47
CA LEU A 97 24.29 -6.41 14.08
C LEU A 97 24.89 -5.38 13.11
N ALA A 98 24.87 -4.09 13.47
CA ALA A 98 25.43 -3.02 12.63
C ALA A 98 26.93 -3.22 12.38
N ARG A 99 27.71 -3.54 13.42
CA ARG A 99 29.15 -3.79 13.27
C ARG A 99 29.41 -5.00 12.38
N TYR A 100 28.68 -6.10 12.60
CA TYR A 100 28.79 -7.29 11.76
C TYR A 100 28.42 -7.01 10.30
N PHE A 101 27.27 -6.36 10.06
CA PHE A 101 26.79 -5.97 8.74
C PHE A 101 27.86 -5.14 8.00
N ASN A 102 28.41 -4.12 8.68
CA ASN A 102 29.41 -3.23 8.08
C ASN A 102 30.77 -3.93 7.84
N ALA A 103 31.09 -4.95 8.64
CA ALA A 103 32.34 -5.71 8.53
C ALA A 103 32.29 -6.83 7.47
N VAL A 104 31.11 -7.28 7.06
CA VAL A 104 30.94 -8.41 6.12
C VAL A 104 30.21 -7.90 4.85
N PRO A 105 30.94 -7.47 3.81
CA PRO A 105 30.35 -6.83 2.62
C PRO A 105 29.36 -7.69 1.83
N SER A 106 29.36 -9.00 2.03
CA SER A 106 28.39 -9.89 1.39
C SER A 106 27.02 -9.88 2.06
N ILE A 107 26.91 -9.36 3.30
CA ILE A 107 25.63 -9.16 3.98
C ILE A 107 24.88 -8.03 3.29
N ARG A 108 23.66 -8.34 2.83
CA ARG A 108 22.77 -7.36 2.18
C ARG A 108 21.51 -7.09 2.97
N VAL A 109 21.18 -7.94 3.94
CA VAL A 109 20.05 -7.75 4.85
C VAL A 109 20.45 -8.09 6.28
N GLY A 110 20.20 -7.16 7.19
CA GLY A 110 20.29 -7.39 8.64
C GLY A 110 18.90 -7.56 9.24
N VAL A 111 18.74 -8.45 10.21
CA VAL A 111 17.46 -8.70 10.88
C VAL A 111 17.65 -8.67 12.39
N ILE A 112 16.92 -7.79 13.08
CA ILE A 112 16.80 -7.85 14.54
C ILE A 112 15.43 -8.42 14.88
N THR A 113 15.39 -9.44 15.73
CA THR A 113 14.12 -10.08 16.09
C THR A 113 14.08 -10.59 17.52
N ASN A 114 12.89 -10.59 18.11
CA ASN A 114 12.59 -11.31 19.35
C ASN A 114 11.68 -12.53 19.10
N GLY A 115 11.62 -13.03 17.86
CA GLY A 115 10.72 -14.11 17.43
C GLY A 115 9.27 -13.67 17.19
N ILE A 116 8.86 -12.50 17.67
CA ILE A 116 7.51 -11.94 17.49
C ILE A 116 7.54 -10.79 16.47
N ILE A 117 8.48 -9.87 16.66
CA ILE A 117 8.71 -8.73 15.78
C ILE A 117 10.03 -8.96 15.04
N TYR A 118 10.03 -8.71 13.73
CA TYR A 118 11.21 -8.79 12.86
C TYR A 118 11.41 -7.43 12.21
N ALA A 119 12.53 -6.78 12.50
CA ALA A 119 12.94 -5.53 11.85
C ALA A 119 14.06 -5.84 10.86
N PHE A 120 13.83 -5.54 9.59
CA PHE A 120 14.76 -5.78 8.50
C PHE A 120 15.44 -4.49 8.06
N TYR A 121 16.76 -4.55 7.93
CA TYR A 121 17.66 -3.46 7.62
C TYR A 121 18.45 -3.78 6.35
N VAL A 122 18.84 -2.74 5.64
CA VAL A 122 19.68 -2.79 4.43
C VAL A 122 20.70 -1.65 4.49
N ASP A 123 21.47 -1.47 3.43
CA ASP A 123 22.41 -0.38 3.21
C ASP A 123 21.91 0.57 2.10
N SER A 124 20.74 1.20 2.30
CA SER A 124 20.12 2.04 1.26
C SER A 124 20.69 3.46 1.20
N ASP A 125 21.18 3.99 2.32
CA ASP A 125 21.73 5.35 2.38
C ASP A 125 23.23 5.36 1.98
N ALA A 126 24.02 4.37 2.41
CA ALA A 126 25.44 4.23 2.04
C ALA A 126 25.87 2.76 1.89
N PRO A 127 26.67 2.39 0.86
CA PRO A 127 27.07 1.01 0.63
C PRO A 127 27.81 0.38 1.82
N ASN A 128 27.42 -0.84 2.20
CA ASN A 128 27.95 -1.58 3.36
C ASN A 128 27.84 -0.83 4.70
N MET A 129 26.91 0.12 4.81
CA MET A 129 26.56 0.77 6.06
C MET A 129 25.10 0.47 6.34
N MET A 130 24.82 -0.31 7.38
CA MET A 130 23.45 -0.62 7.77
C MET A 130 22.69 0.67 8.12
N ASP A 131 21.53 0.87 7.52
CA ASP A 131 20.66 2.02 7.78
C ASP A 131 20.19 2.03 9.24
N ASP A 132 19.97 3.23 9.78
CA ASP A 132 19.43 3.39 11.14
C ASP A 132 17.99 2.89 11.28
N ASP A 133 17.20 3.04 10.20
CA ASP A 133 15.79 2.71 10.17
C ASP A 133 15.54 1.40 9.41
N PRO A 134 14.70 0.48 9.92
CA PRO A 134 14.31 -0.70 9.16
C PRO A 134 13.42 -0.33 7.98
N PHE A 135 13.59 -1.01 6.85
CA PHE A 135 12.74 -0.85 5.66
C PHE A 135 11.46 -1.69 5.73
N LEU A 136 11.47 -2.73 6.58
CA LEU A 136 10.33 -3.61 6.84
C LEU A 136 10.29 -3.98 8.33
N ILE A 137 9.11 -3.90 8.92
CA ILE A 137 8.82 -4.43 10.26
C ILE A 137 7.66 -5.41 10.11
N VAL A 138 7.87 -6.66 10.54
CA VAL A 138 6.83 -7.69 10.56
C VAL A 138 6.50 -8.00 12.01
N ASP A 139 5.23 -7.96 12.35
CA ASP A 139 4.69 -8.29 13.66
C ASP A 139 3.79 -9.51 13.51
N LEU A 140 4.26 -10.67 13.97
CA LEU A 140 3.54 -11.92 13.81
C LEU A 140 2.25 -11.98 14.62
N GLU A 141 2.10 -11.21 15.70
CA GLU A 141 0.82 -11.14 16.41
C GLU A 141 -0.24 -10.43 15.56
N LYS A 142 0.16 -9.36 14.85
CA LYS A 142 -0.73 -8.71 13.90
C LYS A 142 -1.07 -9.62 12.72
N VAL A 143 -0.10 -10.37 12.20
CA VAL A 143 -0.34 -11.33 11.12
C VAL A 143 -1.34 -12.41 11.55
N ALA A 144 -1.22 -12.94 12.78
CA ALA A 144 -2.17 -13.92 13.33
C ALA A 144 -3.60 -13.36 13.41
N LEU A 145 -3.76 -12.07 13.72
CA LEU A 145 -5.05 -11.38 13.72
C LEU A 145 -5.57 -11.02 12.32
N GLY A 146 -4.87 -11.40 11.26
CA GLY A 146 -5.22 -11.03 9.89
C GLY A 146 -4.85 -9.59 9.51
N ASN A 147 -4.15 -8.87 10.40
CA ASN A 147 -3.75 -7.48 10.19
C ASN A 147 -2.41 -7.41 9.46
N HIS A 148 -2.44 -7.59 8.15
CA HIS A 148 -1.30 -7.36 7.26
C HIS A 148 -1.75 -6.63 5.99
N ASP A 149 -0.93 -5.70 5.53
CA ASP A 149 -1.14 -5.04 4.25
C ASP A 149 -0.38 -5.75 3.11
N VAL A 150 -0.79 -5.47 1.88
CA VAL A 150 -0.20 -6.08 0.67
C VAL A 150 1.28 -5.70 0.51
N GLU A 151 1.68 -4.47 0.90
CA GLU A 151 3.07 -4.00 0.77
C GLU A 151 4.01 -4.72 1.75
N THR A 152 3.49 -5.15 2.90
CA THR A 152 4.19 -6.00 3.86
C THR A 152 4.38 -7.41 3.31
N LEU A 153 3.34 -8.03 2.73
CA LEU A 153 3.45 -9.35 2.12
C LEU A 153 4.43 -9.37 0.94
N ASP A 154 4.38 -8.36 0.07
CA ASP A 154 5.27 -8.24 -1.09
C ASP A 154 6.74 -8.12 -0.65
N ALA A 155 7.01 -7.39 0.44
CA ALA A 155 8.35 -7.26 0.98
C ALA A 155 8.85 -8.56 1.65
N ILE A 156 7.98 -9.34 2.29
CA ILE A 156 8.34 -10.65 2.81
C ILE A 156 8.61 -11.63 1.66
N GLU A 157 7.80 -11.60 0.60
CA GLU A 157 8.00 -12.44 -0.59
C GLU A 157 9.38 -12.19 -1.23
N ALA A 158 9.80 -10.93 -1.31
CA ALA A 158 11.13 -10.57 -1.80
C ALA A 158 12.30 -11.14 -0.96
N LEU A 159 12.05 -11.55 0.29
CA LEU A 159 13.04 -12.16 1.18
C LEU A 159 13.02 -13.70 1.12
N THR A 160 12.05 -14.30 0.42
CA THR A 160 11.97 -15.76 0.28
C THR A 160 13.06 -16.29 -0.64
N LYS A 161 13.59 -17.49 -0.34
CA LYS A 161 14.68 -18.13 -1.09
C LYS A 161 14.50 -18.10 -2.62
N PRO A 162 13.30 -18.38 -3.20
CA PRO A 162 13.13 -18.39 -4.66
C PRO A 162 13.21 -17.02 -5.32
N VAL A 163 12.96 -15.94 -4.58
CA VAL A 163 12.84 -14.56 -5.11
C VAL A 163 14.04 -13.70 -4.70
N PHE A 164 14.68 -14.03 -3.58
CA PHE A 164 15.68 -13.20 -2.95
C PHE A 164 16.88 -12.91 -3.85
N ASN A 165 17.04 -11.62 -4.15
CA ASN A 165 18.13 -11.08 -4.95
C ASN A 165 18.92 -10.05 -4.11
N PRO A 166 20.15 -10.41 -3.67
CA PRO A 166 20.99 -9.54 -2.84
C PRO A 166 21.40 -8.27 -3.56
N GLU A 167 21.55 -8.30 -4.89
CA GLU A 167 21.99 -7.15 -5.67
C GLU A 167 20.94 -6.02 -5.68
N PHE A 168 19.65 -6.37 -5.73
CA PHE A 168 18.54 -5.41 -5.85
C PHE A 168 17.81 -5.09 -4.54
N ILE A 169 18.01 -5.85 -3.46
CA ILE A 169 17.24 -5.66 -2.21
C ILE A 169 17.41 -4.26 -1.61
N SER A 170 18.63 -3.70 -1.66
CA SER A 170 18.92 -2.35 -1.15
C SER A 170 18.18 -1.26 -1.96
N GLU A 171 18.09 -1.41 -3.29
CA GLU A 171 17.37 -0.45 -4.15
C GLU A 171 15.85 -0.51 -3.90
N GLN A 172 15.28 -1.71 -3.77
CA GLN A 172 13.85 -1.88 -3.46
C GLN A 172 13.51 -1.29 -2.09
N ALA A 173 14.38 -1.52 -1.11
CA ALA A 173 14.26 -0.95 0.22
C ALA A 173 14.40 0.58 0.20
N GLN A 174 15.33 1.13 -0.59
CA GLN A 174 15.50 2.57 -0.76
C GLN A 174 14.20 3.23 -1.26
N GLN A 175 13.57 2.66 -2.30
CA GLN A 175 12.30 3.18 -2.82
C GLN A 175 11.20 3.15 -1.76
N LYS A 176 11.14 2.07 -0.96
CA LYS A 176 10.15 1.92 0.12
C LYS A 176 10.39 2.91 1.26
N LEU A 177 11.63 3.08 1.69
CA LEU A 177 12.04 4.05 2.71
C LEU A 177 11.76 5.48 2.25
N LEU A 178 12.10 5.82 1.00
CA LEU A 178 11.80 7.13 0.42
C LEU A 178 10.29 7.37 0.37
N LYS A 179 9.49 6.42 -0.10
CA LYS A 179 8.02 6.53 -0.10
C LYS A 179 7.46 6.76 1.30
N ARG A 180 8.02 6.08 2.33
CA ARG A 180 7.63 6.30 3.73
C ARG A 180 8.02 7.70 4.21
N ARG A 181 9.27 8.12 3.99
CA ARG A 181 9.78 9.47 4.35
C ARG A 181 8.91 10.56 3.68
N LEU A 182 8.59 10.42 2.39
CA LEU A 182 7.71 11.33 1.66
C LEU A 182 6.29 11.34 2.22
N ARG A 183 5.71 10.17 2.56
CA ARG A 183 4.38 10.11 3.18
C ARG A 183 4.36 10.86 4.51
N THR A 184 5.36 10.65 5.37
CA THR A 184 5.49 11.37 6.64
C THR A 184 5.57 12.88 6.40
N PHE A 185 6.46 13.30 5.50
CA PHE A 185 6.60 14.69 5.09
C PHE A 185 5.25 15.30 4.65
N PHE A 186 4.52 14.64 3.74
CA PHE A 186 3.23 15.16 3.28
C PHE A 186 2.16 15.23 4.39
N VAL A 187 2.17 14.30 5.34
CA VAL A 187 1.24 14.34 6.49
C VAL A 187 1.58 15.49 7.42
N GLU A 188 2.87 15.75 7.65
CA GLU A 188 3.34 16.87 8.46
C GLU A 188 3.01 18.20 7.79
N GLU A 189 3.33 18.34 6.50
CA GLU A 189 3.04 19.55 5.71
C GLU A 189 1.53 19.80 5.57
N ALA A 190 0.70 18.76 5.45
CA ALA A 190 -0.76 18.94 5.41
C ALA A 190 -1.33 19.45 6.73
N ARG A 191 -0.74 19.07 7.88
CA ARG A 191 -1.19 19.48 9.22
C ARG A 191 -0.65 20.84 9.62
N ALA A 192 0.63 21.07 9.34
CA ALA A 192 1.37 22.24 9.75
C ALA A 192 2.38 22.59 8.66
N PRO A 193 1.93 23.25 7.57
CA PRO A 193 2.78 23.49 6.42
C PRO A 193 3.93 24.41 6.78
N SER A 194 5.13 24.05 6.36
CA SER A 194 6.32 24.87 6.51
C SER A 194 6.22 26.14 5.65
N GLN A 195 6.99 27.17 6.01
CA GLN A 195 7.06 28.40 5.22
C GLN A 195 7.50 28.13 3.79
N ASP A 196 8.44 27.21 3.58
CA ASP A 196 8.96 26.88 2.26
C ASP A 196 7.93 26.14 1.42
N PHE A 197 7.17 25.24 2.04
CA PHE A 197 6.05 24.59 1.38
C PHE A 197 4.93 25.58 1.02
N CYS A 198 4.58 26.48 1.93
CA CYS A 198 3.63 27.56 1.66
C CYS A 198 4.10 28.44 0.50
N ARG A 199 5.37 28.85 0.47
CA ARG A 199 5.93 29.63 -0.65
C ARG A 199 5.81 28.86 -1.95
N PHE A 200 6.21 27.60 -1.96
CA PHE A 200 6.09 26.75 -3.14
C PHE A 200 4.64 26.69 -3.65
N ALA A 201 3.67 26.43 -2.78
CA ALA A 201 2.25 26.38 -3.15
C ALA A 201 1.73 27.73 -3.67
N LEU A 202 2.06 28.82 -2.97
CA LEU A 202 1.62 30.18 -3.30
C LEU A 202 2.21 30.66 -4.64
N GLU A 203 3.46 30.31 -4.92
CA GLU A 203 4.09 30.62 -6.22
C GLU A 203 3.38 29.92 -7.38
N ARG A 204 2.87 28.70 -7.18
CA ARG A 204 2.12 27.95 -8.21
C ARG A 204 0.77 28.56 -8.54
N VAL A 205 0.15 29.27 -7.59
CA VAL A 205 -1.09 30.03 -7.81
C VAL A 205 -0.84 31.50 -8.16
N GLY A 206 0.41 31.88 -8.43
CA GLY A 206 0.79 33.20 -8.93
C GLY A 206 1.12 34.25 -7.87
N LEU A 207 1.19 33.88 -6.59
CA LEU A 207 1.59 34.76 -5.49
C LEU A 207 3.09 34.64 -5.22
N LYS A 208 3.86 35.68 -5.57
CA LYS A 208 5.33 35.71 -5.44
C LYS A 208 5.78 36.76 -4.42
N TYR A 209 7.01 36.61 -3.92
CA TYR A 209 7.70 37.59 -3.05
C TYR A 209 6.99 37.92 -1.73
N LEU A 210 6.34 36.93 -1.11
CA LEU A 210 5.68 37.10 0.17
C LEU A 210 6.67 37.07 1.34
N ARG A 211 6.52 37.99 2.29
CA ARG A 211 7.30 38.01 3.53
C ARG A 211 6.86 36.86 4.45
N SER A 212 7.80 36.24 5.16
CA SER A 212 7.56 35.13 6.10
C SER A 212 6.40 35.40 7.07
N HIS A 213 6.36 36.58 7.71
CA HIS A 213 5.29 36.92 8.64
C HIS A 213 3.89 36.95 8.01
N THR A 214 3.79 37.31 6.73
CA THR A 214 2.52 37.32 6.00
C THR A 214 2.09 35.90 5.65
N ILE A 215 3.04 35.03 5.31
CA ILE A 215 2.80 33.61 5.03
C ILE A 215 2.22 32.92 6.27
N ASP A 216 2.91 33.02 7.41
CA ASP A 216 2.49 32.35 8.65
C ASP A 216 1.10 32.80 9.11
N LYS A 217 0.85 34.12 9.06
CA LYS A 217 -0.36 34.71 9.64
C LYS A 217 -1.60 34.54 8.77
N HIS A 218 -1.46 34.59 7.45
CA HIS A 218 -2.60 34.70 6.54
C HIS A 218 -2.72 33.53 5.55
N TYR A 219 -1.60 32.96 5.10
CA TYR A 219 -1.63 31.98 4.02
C TYR A 219 -1.45 30.55 4.51
N ALA A 220 -0.67 30.29 5.55
CA ALA A 220 -0.54 28.96 6.12
C ALA A 220 -1.90 28.36 6.55
N PRO A 221 -2.83 29.09 7.20
CA PRO A 221 -4.16 28.57 7.51
C PRO A 221 -5.00 28.24 6.26
N LEU A 222 -4.84 29.03 5.18
CA LEU A 222 -5.53 28.80 3.91
C LEU A 222 -4.98 27.56 3.19
N VAL A 223 -3.66 27.36 3.24
CA VAL A 223 -3.01 26.15 2.69
C VAL A 223 -3.49 24.90 3.42
N VAL A 224 -3.62 24.95 4.75
CA VAL A 224 -4.20 23.84 5.54
C VAL A 224 -5.64 23.57 5.13
N SER A 225 -6.52 24.59 5.12
CA SER A 225 -7.94 24.42 4.72
C SER A 225 -8.07 23.79 3.33
N ALA A 226 -7.29 24.28 2.36
CA ALA A 226 -7.29 23.75 1.00
C ALA A 226 -6.78 22.29 0.94
N PHE A 227 -5.80 21.92 1.77
CA PHE A 227 -5.33 20.53 1.90
C PHE A 227 -6.40 19.61 2.51
N GLU A 228 -7.10 20.07 3.54
CA GLU A 228 -8.18 19.32 4.19
C GLU A 228 -9.36 19.10 3.22
N GLU A 229 -9.80 20.15 2.53
CA GLU A 229 -10.87 20.10 1.53
C GLU A 229 -10.49 19.20 0.33
N SER A 230 -9.25 19.26 -0.14
CA SER A 230 -8.83 18.50 -1.33
C SER A 230 -8.51 17.03 -1.06
N LEU A 231 -7.99 16.66 0.11
CA LEU A 231 -7.53 15.30 0.41
C LEU A 231 -8.36 14.57 1.46
N ILE A 232 -8.89 15.27 2.47
CA ILE A 232 -9.56 14.65 3.62
C ILE A 232 -11.05 14.51 3.35
N GLU A 233 -11.70 15.54 2.84
CA GLU A 233 -13.15 15.54 2.62
C GLU A 233 -13.63 14.46 1.62
N PRO A 234 -12.94 14.20 0.49
CA PRO A 234 -13.30 13.10 -0.40
C PRO A 234 -13.16 11.72 0.26
N VAL A 235 -12.17 11.53 1.13
CA VAL A 235 -11.92 10.25 1.83
C VAL A 235 -12.95 10.03 2.94
N VAL A 236 -13.24 11.06 3.73
CA VAL A 236 -14.26 11.01 4.80
C VAL A 236 -15.65 10.80 4.21
N ARG A 237 -15.95 11.41 3.06
CA ARG A 237 -17.20 11.18 2.33
C ARG A 237 -17.36 9.72 1.93
N ILE A 238 -16.33 9.11 1.34
CA ILE A 238 -16.32 7.68 0.98
C ILE A 238 -16.49 6.78 2.22
N LEU A 239 -15.85 7.11 3.34
CA LEU A 239 -15.96 6.31 4.57
C LEU A 239 -17.35 6.43 5.22
N ARG A 240 -17.94 7.64 5.25
CA ARG A 240 -19.30 7.85 5.76
C ARG A 240 -20.36 7.17 4.89
N GLU A 241 -20.20 7.22 3.56
CA GLU A 241 -21.05 6.49 2.62
C GLU A 241 -20.99 4.99 2.87
N ARG A 242 -19.82 4.44 3.23
CA ARG A 242 -19.67 3.02 3.62
C ARG A 242 -20.33 2.69 4.95
N SER A 243 -20.13 3.50 5.99
CA SER A 243 -20.72 3.26 7.32
C SER A 243 -22.24 3.48 7.36
N ALA A 244 -22.79 4.33 6.49
CA ALA A 244 -24.24 4.53 6.37
C ALA A 244 -24.96 3.33 5.71
N LEU A 245 -24.24 2.49 4.96
CA LEU A 245 -24.76 1.26 4.36
C LEU A 245 -24.78 0.08 5.34
N GLU A 246 -24.21 0.22 6.54
CA GLU A 246 -24.08 -0.84 7.55
C GLU A 246 -25.06 -0.72 8.73
N GLN A 247 -26.01 0.22 8.73
CA GLN A 247 -27.11 0.20 9.70
C GLN A 247 -28.22 -0.77 9.23
N PRO A 248 -28.63 -1.75 10.06
CA PRO A 248 -29.79 -2.57 9.76
C PRO A 248 -31.06 -1.80 10.13
N ASP A 249 -31.82 -1.35 9.13
CA ASP A 249 -33.20 -0.92 9.33
C ASP A 249 -34.07 -2.13 9.67
N GLU A 250 -34.52 -2.21 10.92
CA GLU A 250 -35.69 -2.98 11.32
C GLU A 250 -36.96 -2.23 10.88
N ALA A 251 -37.69 -2.78 9.89
CA ALA A 251 -39.16 -2.97 9.94
C ALA A 251 -39.72 -3.60 8.65
N GLU A 252 -40.29 -4.80 8.86
CA GLU A 252 -41.47 -5.40 8.20
C GLU A 252 -41.55 -5.61 6.67
N GLY A 253 -41.42 -6.89 6.28
CA GLY A 253 -42.61 -7.64 5.84
C GLY A 253 -42.88 -7.80 4.33
N LYS A 254 -42.27 -8.83 3.70
CA LYS A 254 -42.93 -9.97 3.03
C LYS A 254 -41.94 -10.70 2.12
N ALA A 255 -41.91 -12.03 2.26
CA ALA A 255 -41.13 -12.92 1.42
C ALA A 255 -41.64 -12.94 -0.03
N SER A 256 -40.72 -12.80 -0.98
CA SER A 256 -40.79 -13.52 -2.26
C SER A 256 -39.37 -13.95 -2.63
N ALA A 257 -39.21 -15.23 -2.96
CA ALA A 257 -37.98 -15.79 -3.45
C ALA A 257 -37.67 -15.24 -4.84
N GLY A 258 -36.54 -14.53 -4.95
CA GLY A 258 -35.98 -14.05 -6.20
C GLY A 258 -34.64 -13.41 -5.89
N SER A 259 -33.55 -14.01 -6.38
CA SER A 259 -32.15 -13.54 -6.34
C SER A 259 -31.99 -12.10 -5.85
N ARG A 260 -31.72 -11.91 -4.55
CA ARG A 260 -31.34 -10.59 -4.04
C ARG A 260 -30.05 -10.20 -4.74
N ILE A 261 -30.08 -9.09 -5.47
CA ILE A 261 -28.88 -8.42 -5.95
C ILE A 261 -28.16 -7.93 -4.69
N VAL A 262 -27.05 -8.58 -4.35
CA VAL A 262 -26.21 -8.24 -3.21
C VAL A 262 -24.90 -7.73 -3.77
N THR A 263 -24.67 -6.43 -3.65
CA THR A 263 -23.42 -5.81 -4.08
C THR A 263 -22.29 -6.31 -3.21
N THR A 264 -21.26 -6.89 -3.81
CA THR A 264 -20.17 -7.55 -3.09
C THR A 264 -19.10 -6.54 -2.64
N GLU A 265 -18.31 -6.90 -1.62
CA GLU A 265 -17.16 -6.10 -1.20
C GLU A 265 -16.16 -5.90 -2.35
N ARG A 266 -16.03 -6.91 -3.23
CA ARG A 266 -15.17 -6.85 -4.41
C ARG A 266 -15.65 -5.77 -5.38
N GLU A 267 -16.95 -5.70 -5.68
CA GLU A 267 -17.55 -4.69 -6.56
C GLU A 267 -17.36 -3.27 -6.01
N LEU A 268 -17.58 -3.07 -4.72
CA LEU A 268 -17.34 -1.79 -4.06
C LEU A 268 -15.86 -1.40 -4.06
N SER A 269 -14.95 -2.38 -3.96
CA SER A 269 -13.51 -2.14 -4.06
C SER A 269 -13.10 -1.69 -5.46
N ILE A 270 -13.71 -2.25 -6.51
CA ILE A 270 -13.49 -1.86 -7.91
C ILE A 270 -14.01 -0.45 -8.18
N PHE A 271 -15.20 -0.11 -7.69
CA PHE A 271 -15.74 1.24 -7.83
C PHE A 271 -14.83 2.29 -7.15
N ALA A 272 -14.36 2.01 -5.93
CA ALA A 272 -13.42 2.89 -5.24
C ALA A 272 -12.07 2.99 -5.96
N PHE A 273 -11.58 1.88 -6.53
CA PHE A 273 -10.38 1.87 -7.35
C PHE A 273 -10.50 2.78 -8.56
N VAL A 274 -11.62 2.72 -9.30
CA VAL A 274 -11.84 3.54 -10.51
C VAL A 274 -11.72 5.03 -10.21
N ARG A 275 -12.43 5.51 -9.18
CA ARG A 275 -12.41 6.94 -8.82
C ARG A 275 -11.02 7.40 -8.43
N ARG A 276 -10.33 6.61 -7.60
CA ARG A 276 -8.94 6.89 -7.20
C ARG A 276 -7.99 6.82 -8.39
N ARG A 277 -8.13 5.84 -9.28
CA ARG A 277 -7.19 5.66 -10.38
C ARG A 277 -7.32 6.78 -11.40
N LEU A 278 -8.55 7.17 -11.72
CA LEU A 278 -8.81 8.31 -12.59
C LEU A 278 -8.25 9.62 -12.02
N SER A 279 -8.30 9.83 -10.70
CA SER A 279 -7.75 11.05 -10.09
C SER A 279 -6.23 11.18 -10.27
N PHE A 280 -5.53 10.07 -10.49
CA PHE A 280 -4.10 10.06 -10.83
C PHE A 280 -3.83 10.15 -12.34
N LEU A 281 -4.76 9.71 -13.18
CA LEU A 281 -4.57 9.62 -14.63
C LEU A 281 -4.98 10.89 -15.38
N VAL A 282 -5.98 11.63 -14.87
CA VAL A 282 -6.46 12.86 -15.51
C VAL A 282 -5.51 14.03 -15.25
N SER A 283 -5.29 14.85 -16.27
CA SER A 283 -4.34 15.99 -16.20
C SER A 283 -5.01 17.36 -16.20
N ASN A 284 -6.35 17.41 -16.24
CA ASN A 284 -7.12 18.65 -16.33
C ASN A 284 -8.22 18.68 -15.27
N GLU A 285 -8.37 19.83 -14.61
CA GLU A 285 -9.35 20.14 -13.57
C GLU A 285 -10.79 19.76 -13.99
N ARG A 286 -11.19 20.03 -15.23
CA ARG A 286 -12.53 19.65 -15.74
C ARG A 286 -12.79 18.14 -15.63
N TYR A 287 -11.79 17.31 -15.95
CA TYR A 287 -11.94 15.86 -15.86
C TYR A 287 -11.81 15.37 -14.43
N PHE A 288 -11.05 16.09 -13.60
CA PHE A 288 -10.92 15.79 -12.18
C PHE A 288 -12.26 15.96 -11.46
N ASP A 289 -12.95 17.09 -11.68
CA ASP A 289 -14.27 17.37 -11.09
C ASP A 289 -15.33 16.36 -11.56
N ALA A 290 -15.23 15.93 -12.82
CA ALA A 290 -16.16 14.97 -13.40
C ALA A 290 -16.07 13.57 -12.73
N ILE A 291 -14.98 13.25 -12.03
CA ILE A 291 -14.83 11.95 -11.34
C ILE A 291 -15.87 11.80 -10.23
N GLU A 292 -16.30 12.91 -9.61
CA GLU A 292 -17.32 12.88 -8.55
C GLU A 292 -18.68 12.41 -9.04
N ARG A 293 -18.95 12.51 -10.35
CA ARG A 293 -20.23 12.14 -10.96
C ARG A 293 -20.22 10.73 -11.55
N ILE A 294 -19.15 9.97 -11.33
CA ILE A 294 -19.11 8.54 -11.63
C ILE A 294 -19.95 7.81 -10.59
N GLN A 295 -20.85 6.96 -11.08
CA GLN A 295 -21.78 6.15 -10.31
C GLN A 295 -21.65 4.68 -10.71
N TYR A 296 -22.29 3.80 -9.97
CA TYR A 296 -22.40 2.40 -10.31
C TYR A 296 -23.83 1.90 -10.21
N ARG A 297 -24.11 0.79 -10.88
CA ARG A 297 -25.35 0.05 -10.74
C ARG A 297 -25.08 -1.45 -10.82
N ASP A 298 -25.57 -2.15 -9.82
CA ASP A 298 -25.49 -3.59 -9.72
C ASP A 298 -26.68 -4.25 -10.42
N TYR A 299 -26.40 -5.30 -11.18
CA TYR A 299 -27.36 -6.11 -11.92
C TYR A 299 -27.08 -7.59 -11.63
N ILE A 300 -28.09 -8.43 -11.84
CA ILE A 300 -27.90 -9.88 -11.75
C ILE A 300 -26.83 -10.29 -12.77
N GLY A 301 -25.66 -10.70 -12.26
CA GLY A 301 -24.53 -11.23 -13.03
C GLY A 301 -23.48 -10.21 -13.50
N HIS A 302 -23.65 -8.91 -13.28
CA HIS A 302 -22.64 -7.90 -13.60
C HIS A 302 -22.84 -6.56 -12.88
N PHE A 303 -21.76 -5.83 -12.70
CA PHE A 303 -21.72 -4.53 -12.05
C PHE A 303 -21.28 -3.43 -13.02
N THR A 304 -22.16 -2.47 -13.31
CA THR A 304 -21.88 -1.41 -14.28
C THR A 304 -21.35 -0.16 -13.60
N VAL A 305 -20.23 0.38 -14.10
CA VAL A 305 -19.71 1.71 -13.74
C VAL A 305 -19.98 2.70 -14.87
N TYR A 306 -20.54 3.87 -14.55
CA TYR A 306 -20.96 4.86 -15.53
C TYR A 306 -20.82 6.30 -15.03
N TYR A 307 -20.68 7.25 -15.94
CA TYR A 307 -20.68 8.68 -15.68
C TYR A 307 -22.06 9.28 -15.95
N GLU A 308 -22.73 9.82 -14.93
CA GLU A 308 -24.07 10.47 -14.95
C GLU A 308 -25.24 9.63 -15.51
N GLN A 309 -25.15 9.13 -16.74
CA GLN A 309 -26.19 8.36 -17.44
C GLN A 309 -25.75 6.91 -17.67
N ILE A 310 -26.52 5.94 -17.18
CA ILE A 310 -26.18 4.50 -17.26
C ILE A 310 -25.88 4.04 -18.70
N LYS A 311 -26.72 4.40 -19.68
CA LYS A 311 -26.57 3.91 -21.06
C LYS A 311 -25.50 4.66 -21.85
N LYS A 312 -25.59 5.99 -21.90
CA LYS A 312 -24.68 6.83 -22.71
C LYS A 312 -23.35 7.08 -22.03
N GLY A 313 -23.32 7.15 -20.70
CA GLY A 313 -22.14 7.38 -19.89
C GLY A 313 -21.47 6.10 -19.40
N ARG A 314 -21.83 4.93 -19.92
CA ARG A 314 -21.22 3.66 -19.51
C ARG A 314 -19.70 3.71 -19.71
N ILE A 315 -18.97 3.37 -18.65
CA ILE A 315 -17.51 3.28 -18.64
C ILE A 315 -17.10 1.82 -18.84
N PHE A 316 -17.59 0.89 -18.01
CA PHE A 316 -17.44 -0.55 -18.23
C PHE A 316 -18.47 -1.37 -17.44
N ASP A 317 -18.61 -2.64 -17.81
CA ASP A 317 -19.30 -3.66 -17.04
C ASP A 317 -18.28 -4.61 -16.40
N PHE A 318 -18.41 -4.87 -15.10
CA PHE A 318 -17.55 -5.75 -14.31
C PHE A 318 -18.25 -7.06 -14.01
N ILE A 319 -17.51 -8.15 -14.15
CA ILE A 319 -17.93 -9.49 -13.70
C ILE A 319 -16.77 -10.06 -12.89
N GLU A 320 -17.05 -10.40 -11.64
CA GLU A 320 -16.10 -11.08 -10.77
C GLU A 320 -15.74 -12.44 -11.37
N GLY A 321 -14.45 -12.66 -11.61
CA GLY A 321 -13.98 -13.87 -12.28
C GLY A 321 -13.40 -14.89 -11.30
N ALA A 322 -13.35 -16.15 -11.73
CA ALA A 322 -12.74 -17.21 -10.95
C ALA A 322 -11.21 -17.06 -10.91
N ASN A 323 -10.59 -17.45 -9.79
CA ASN A 323 -9.14 -17.52 -9.62
C ASN A 323 -8.41 -16.15 -9.71
N GLY A 324 -9.09 -15.06 -9.37
CA GLY A 324 -8.48 -13.72 -9.25
C GLY A 324 -8.25 -12.99 -10.58
N TYR A 325 -8.81 -13.49 -11.68
CA TYR A 325 -8.84 -12.81 -12.98
C TYR A 325 -10.22 -12.20 -13.20
N ASP A 326 -10.32 -10.89 -13.01
CA ASP A 326 -11.58 -10.16 -13.14
C ASP A 326 -11.82 -9.76 -14.59
N ARG A 327 -13.10 -9.76 -15.00
CA ARG A 327 -13.52 -9.38 -16.36
C ARG A 327 -14.09 -7.98 -16.38
N TYR A 328 -13.56 -7.14 -17.27
CA TYR A 328 -14.01 -5.76 -17.50
C TYR A 328 -14.39 -5.60 -18.97
N THR A 329 -15.64 -5.23 -19.24
CA THR A 329 -16.14 -5.03 -20.60
C THR A 329 -16.28 -3.53 -20.88
N PHE A 330 -15.33 -2.97 -21.62
CA PHE A 330 -15.35 -1.58 -22.05
C PHE A 330 -16.10 -1.42 -23.38
N PRO A 331 -16.68 -0.24 -23.63
CA PRO A 331 -17.11 0.16 -24.97
C PRO A 331 -15.96 0.08 -25.99
N ASP A 332 -16.32 0.02 -27.27
CA ASP A 332 -15.34 0.10 -28.36
C ASP A 332 -14.45 1.35 -28.22
N PRO A 333 -13.14 1.26 -28.53
CA PRO A 333 -12.46 0.12 -29.18
C PRO A 333 -11.84 -0.90 -28.21
N PHE A 334 -12.04 -0.77 -26.90
CA PHE A 334 -11.26 -1.53 -25.91
C PHE A 334 -11.81 -2.94 -25.65
N GLY A 335 -13.12 -3.13 -25.73
CA GLY A 335 -13.74 -4.45 -25.58
C GLY A 335 -13.48 -5.10 -24.22
N GLU A 336 -13.37 -6.42 -24.20
CA GLU A 336 -13.18 -7.21 -22.98
C GLU A 336 -11.70 -7.27 -22.56
N ILE A 337 -11.44 -6.93 -21.29
CA ILE A 337 -10.14 -7.04 -20.63
C ILE A 337 -10.29 -7.98 -19.44
N ILE A 338 -9.53 -9.08 -19.42
CA ILE A 338 -9.48 -10.03 -18.31
C ILE A 338 -8.11 -9.89 -17.65
N THR A 339 -8.06 -9.48 -16.39
CA THR A 339 -6.79 -9.24 -15.70
C THR A 339 -6.90 -9.46 -14.19
N SER A 340 -5.78 -9.85 -13.58
CA SER A 340 -5.58 -9.86 -12.12
C SER A 340 -4.88 -8.59 -11.62
N ASN A 341 -4.41 -7.73 -12.54
CA ASN A 341 -3.76 -6.46 -12.26
C ASN A 341 -4.63 -5.28 -12.73
N PRO A 342 -5.27 -4.55 -11.79
CA PRO A 342 -6.13 -3.41 -12.12
C PRO A 342 -5.43 -2.27 -12.89
N ARG A 343 -4.09 -2.21 -12.92
CA ARG A 343 -3.34 -1.20 -13.71
C ARG A 343 -3.43 -1.43 -15.21
N ASP A 344 -3.72 -2.64 -15.66
CA ASP A 344 -3.87 -2.93 -17.10
C ASP A 344 -5.07 -2.18 -17.70
N LEU A 345 -5.97 -1.68 -16.86
CA LEU A 345 -7.16 -0.93 -17.24
C LEU A 345 -6.86 0.54 -17.57
N ASP A 346 -5.70 1.09 -17.19
CA ASP A 346 -5.44 2.54 -17.17
C ASP A 346 -5.76 3.24 -18.50
N LYS A 347 -5.32 2.65 -19.62
CA LYS A 347 -5.53 3.23 -20.95
C LYS A 347 -7.00 3.23 -21.36
N ALA A 348 -7.70 2.12 -21.13
CA ALA A 348 -9.12 1.97 -21.45
C ALA A 348 -9.97 2.86 -20.55
N LEU A 349 -9.69 2.85 -19.26
CA LEU A 349 -10.39 3.60 -18.23
C LEU A 349 -10.31 5.12 -18.48
N LEU A 350 -9.10 5.64 -18.69
CA LEU A 350 -8.89 7.07 -18.95
C LEU A 350 -9.58 7.50 -20.26
N SER A 351 -9.37 6.74 -21.34
CA SER A 351 -9.90 7.10 -22.66
C SER A 351 -11.42 7.08 -22.69
N VAL A 352 -12.07 6.05 -22.14
CA VAL A 352 -13.53 5.95 -22.14
C VAL A 352 -14.13 7.01 -21.23
N PHE A 353 -13.58 7.22 -20.04
CA PHE A 353 -14.05 8.26 -19.12
C PHE A 353 -14.02 9.66 -19.77
N MET A 354 -12.88 10.05 -20.37
CA MET A 354 -12.76 11.35 -21.03
C MET A 354 -13.75 11.51 -22.20
N SER A 355 -14.01 10.44 -22.95
CA SER A 355 -15.03 10.44 -24.01
C SER A 355 -16.41 10.71 -23.44
N ARG A 356 -16.80 10.03 -22.34
CA ARG A 356 -18.13 10.20 -21.72
C ARG A 356 -18.33 11.60 -21.14
N VAL A 357 -17.31 12.14 -20.48
CA VAL A 357 -17.36 13.52 -19.95
C VAL A 357 -17.47 14.55 -21.08
N SER A 358 -16.80 14.31 -22.21
CA SER A 358 -16.86 15.20 -23.37
C SER A 358 -18.22 15.13 -24.08
N GLU A 359 -18.75 13.92 -24.30
CA GLU A 359 -20.03 13.68 -24.97
C GLU A 359 -21.21 14.21 -24.16
N LEU A 360 -21.22 13.98 -22.85
CA LEU A 360 -22.32 14.36 -21.95
C LEU A 360 -22.20 15.81 -21.46
N GLY A 361 -20.99 16.30 -21.21
CA GLY A 361 -20.75 17.70 -20.84
C GLY A 361 -21.03 18.72 -21.96
N SER A 362 -21.10 18.28 -23.21
CA SER A 362 -21.48 19.14 -24.35
C SER A 362 -23.00 19.36 -24.47
N GLN A 363 -23.82 18.52 -23.82
CA GLN A 363 -25.29 18.65 -23.89
C GLN A 363 -25.81 19.77 -22.99
N ASP A 364 -25.18 20.04 -21.85
CA ASP A 364 -25.55 21.14 -20.95
C ASP A 364 -25.35 22.54 -21.58
N ALA A 365 -24.37 22.70 -22.46
CA ALA A 365 -24.16 23.95 -23.20
C ALA A 365 -25.28 24.21 -24.24
N SER A 366 -25.86 23.14 -24.82
CA SER A 366 -26.91 23.25 -25.84
C SER A 366 -28.32 23.50 -25.26
N VAL A 367 -28.56 23.06 -24.02
CA VAL A 367 -29.83 23.34 -23.30
C VAL A 367 -29.85 24.79 -22.81
N ASN A 368 -28.72 25.32 -22.33
CA ASN A 368 -28.64 26.73 -21.90
C ASN A 368 -28.67 27.75 -23.06
N ALA A 369 -28.31 27.35 -24.29
CA ALA A 369 -28.43 28.21 -25.47
C ALA A 369 -29.87 28.31 -26.01
N SER A 370 -30.72 27.30 -25.77
CA SER A 370 -32.10 27.24 -26.29
C SER A 370 -33.14 27.88 -25.35
N THR A 371 -32.80 28.10 -24.07
CA THR A 371 -33.64 28.89 -23.14
C THR A 371 -33.48 30.40 -23.35
N ASN A 372 -32.32 30.87 -23.83
CA ASN A 372 -32.07 32.29 -24.09
C ASN A 372 -32.62 32.83 -25.43
N SER A 373 -33.14 31.96 -26.30
CA SER A 373 -33.74 32.39 -27.58
C SER A 373 -35.27 32.55 -27.54
N ARG A 374 -35.92 32.30 -26.39
CA ARG A 374 -37.39 32.41 -26.24
C ARG A 374 -37.88 33.64 -25.46
N THR A 375 -36.99 34.43 -24.87
CA THR A 375 -37.35 35.64 -24.11
C THR A 375 -37.19 36.96 -24.89
N ASN A 376 -36.85 36.90 -26.19
CA ASN A 376 -36.64 38.11 -27.02
C ASN A 376 -37.58 38.21 -28.24
N ARG A 377 -38.86 37.84 -28.07
CA ARG A 377 -39.96 38.18 -28.99
C ARG A 377 -41.24 38.50 -28.23
N SER A 378 -41.27 39.67 -27.61
CA SER A 378 -42.51 40.44 -27.39
C SER A 378 -42.12 41.88 -27.00
N ALA A 379 -41.89 42.69 -28.02
CA ALA A 379 -42.03 44.14 -27.99
C ALA A 379 -42.86 44.52 -29.23
#